data_AF-A0A4V2SE14-F1
#
_entry.id   AF-A0A4V2SE14-F1
#
_cell.length_a   1.000
_cell.length_b   1.000
_cell.length_c   1.000
_cell.angle_alpha   90.00
_cell.angle_beta   90.00
_cell.angle_gamma   90.00
#
_symmetry.space_group_name_H-M   'P 1'
#
loop_
_entity.id
_entity.type
_entity.pdbx_description
1 polymer ?
#
loop_
_entity_poly.entity_id
_entity_poly.type
_entity_poly.pdbx_seq_one_letter_code
_entity_poly.pdbx_strand_id
1 'polypeptide(L)'
;MAFYIKVTKDVADALRLTGIRNRTADGNILLWQADIAAVPGETVFERAEHVGGVALLPQQAKAEIEGTETPVSVTTPEEYKPASEEPSDEEEP
;
A
#
# COMPACT_ATOMS: atom_id res chain seq x y z
N MET A 1 7.98 4.01 -18.87
CA MET A 1 7.39 5.04 -17.98
C MET A 1 7.39 4.48 -16.57
N ALA A 2 7.65 5.29 -15.55
CA ALA A 2 7.71 4.84 -14.16
C ALA A 2 6.44 5.24 -13.39
N PHE A 3 5.95 4.36 -12.53
CA PHE A 3 4.78 4.60 -11.67
C PHE A 3 5.15 4.61 -10.18
N TYR A 4 4.33 5.31 -9.41
CA TYR A 4 4.27 5.21 -7.96
C TYR A 4 3.06 4.38 -7.58
N ILE A 5 3.16 3.59 -6.52
CA ILE A 5 2.06 2.74 -6.06
C ILE A 5 1.57 3.29 -4.74
N LYS A 6 0.37 3.85 -4.72
CA LYS A 6 -0.28 4.22 -3.46
C LYS A 6 -0.83 2.95 -2.83
N VAL A 7 -0.49 2.70 -1.57
CA VAL A 7 -0.98 1.57 -0.78
C VAL A 7 -1.34 2.04 0.62
N THR A 8 -2.12 1.24 1.34
CA THR A 8 -2.38 1.49 2.76
C THR A 8 -1.10 1.33 3.57
N LYS A 9 -1.08 1.95 4.76
CA LYS A 9 0.04 1.80 5.69
C LYS A 9 0.30 0.33 6.08
N ASP A 10 -0.74 -0.47 6.25
CA ASP A 10 -0.63 -1.89 6.61
C ASP A 10 0.12 -2.69 5.54
N VAL A 11 -0.22 -2.47 4.27
CA VAL A 11 0.48 -3.09 3.13
C VAL A 11 1.96 -2.67 3.11
N ALA A 12 2.25 -1.38 3.30
CA ALA A 12 3.63 -0.91 3.33
C ALA A 12 4.41 -1.42 4.55
N ASP A 13 3.75 -1.63 5.70
CA ASP A 13 4.35 -2.18 6.91
C ASP A 13 4.67 -3.67 6.72
N ALA A 14 3.76 -4.44 6.12
CA ALA A 14 3.99 -5.85 5.76
C ALA A 14 5.16 -6.03 4.78
N LEU A 15 5.31 -5.11 3.82
CA LEU A 15 6.46 -5.06 2.91
C LEU A 15 7.72 -4.46 3.54
N ARG A 16 7.65 -3.93 4.77
CA ARG A 16 8.74 -3.25 5.50
C ARG A 16 9.29 -2.01 4.79
N LEU A 17 8.44 -1.29 4.06
CA LEU A 17 8.81 -0.13 3.24
C LEU A 17 8.38 1.21 3.85
N THR A 18 7.47 1.22 4.84
CA THR A 18 6.91 2.43 5.44
C THR A 18 7.96 3.43 5.93
N GLY A 19 9.09 2.94 6.48
CA GLY A 19 10.15 3.80 7.03
C GLY A 19 11.04 4.49 5.99
N ILE A 20 11.00 4.07 4.73
CA ILE A 20 11.88 4.56 3.66
C ILE A 20 11.12 5.16 2.48
N ARG A 21 9.80 5.32 2.63
CA ARG A 21 8.89 5.80 1.59
C ARG A 21 8.14 7.05 2.03
N ASN A 22 7.68 7.80 1.03
CA ASN A 22 6.91 9.02 1.26
C ASN A 22 5.49 8.66 1.69
N ARG A 23 4.98 9.44 2.64
CA ARG A 23 3.59 9.37 3.09
C ARG A 23 2.77 10.39 2.30
N THR A 24 1.54 10.02 1.96
CA THR A 24 0.55 10.90 1.35
C THR A 24 -0.16 11.72 2.42
N ALA A 25 -0.87 12.78 2.02
CA ALA A 25 -1.61 13.65 2.92
C ALA A 25 -2.71 12.92 3.72
N ASP A 26 -3.28 11.85 3.15
CA ASP A 26 -4.28 10.99 3.80
C ASP A 26 -3.67 9.85 4.64
N GLY A 27 -2.34 9.82 4.81
CA GLY A 27 -1.66 8.89 5.71
C GLY A 27 -1.25 7.55 5.08
N ASN A 28 -1.55 7.36 3.80
CA ASN A 28 -1.12 6.21 2.99
C ASN A 28 0.34 6.34 2.54
N ILE A 29 0.89 5.31 1.89
CA ILE A 29 2.31 5.23 1.53
C ILE A 29 2.47 5.12 0.01
N LEU A 30 3.45 5.84 -0.55
CA LEU A 30 3.83 5.75 -1.95
C LEU A 30 5.08 4.88 -2.12
N LEU A 31 4.89 3.70 -2.69
CA LEU A 31 5.96 2.78 -3.08
C LEU A 31 6.47 3.13 -4.48
N TRP A 32 7.70 2.69 -4.78
CA TRP A 32 8.18 2.66 -6.16
C TRP A 32 7.63 1.43 -6.87
N GLN A 33 7.44 1.49 -8.19
CA GLN A 33 7.03 0.30 -8.96
C GLN A 33 7.94 -0.93 -8.74
N ALA A 34 9.22 -0.71 -8.43
CA ALA A 34 10.19 -1.79 -8.23
C ALA A 34 9.96 -2.52 -6.89
N ASP A 35 9.31 -1.89 -5.92
CA ASP A 35 9.03 -2.49 -4.62
C ASP A 35 8.04 -3.65 -4.73
N ILE A 36 7.12 -3.58 -5.69
CA ILE A 36 6.13 -4.62 -5.97
C ILE A 36 6.54 -5.53 -7.13
N ALA A 37 7.84 -5.55 -7.49
CA ALA A 37 8.32 -6.35 -8.62
C ALA A 37 8.19 -7.87 -8.40
N ALA A 38 8.08 -8.32 -7.15
CA ALA A 38 7.86 -9.72 -6.78
C ALA A 38 6.37 -10.10 -6.66
N VAL A 39 5.46 -9.12 -6.69
CA VAL A 39 4.02 -9.36 -6.57
C VAL A 39 3.49 -10.01 -7.86
N PRO A 40 2.55 -10.98 -7.76
CA PRO A 40 1.91 -11.57 -8.93
C PRO A 40 1.23 -10.54 -9.84
N GLY A 41 1.39 -10.70 -11.15
CA GLY A 41 0.78 -9.86 -12.19
C GLY A 41 1.69 -9.65 -13.39
N GLU A 42 1.11 -9.55 -14.59
CA GLU A 42 1.85 -9.31 -15.84
C GLU A 42 2.19 -7.82 -15.99
N THR A 43 1.32 -6.95 -15.49
CA THR A 43 1.49 -5.49 -15.53
C THR A 43 1.65 -4.89 -14.14
N VAL A 44 2.21 -3.67 -14.08
CA VAL A 44 2.30 -2.89 -12.82
C VAL A 44 0.93 -2.60 -12.22
N PHE A 45 -0.11 -2.50 -13.05
CA PHE A 45 -1.48 -2.22 -12.62
C PHE A 45 -2.08 -3.41 -11.89
N GLU A 46 -1.92 -4.62 -12.44
CA GLU A 46 -2.39 -5.86 -11.81
C GLU A 46 -1.67 -6.11 -10.48
N ARG A 47 -0.36 -5.83 -10.42
CA ARG A 47 0.42 -5.97 -9.19
C ARG A 47 0.00 -4.94 -8.14
N ALA A 48 -0.30 -3.71 -8.55
CA ALA A 48 -0.83 -2.69 -7.65
C ALA A 48 -2.19 -3.14 -7.09
N GLU A 49 -3.08 -3.63 -7.94
CA GLU A 49 -4.40 -4.13 -7.54
C GLU A 49 -4.29 -5.32 -6.58
N HIS A 50 -3.35 -6.24 -6.82
CA HIS A 50 -3.10 -7.41 -5.96
C HIS A 50 -2.79 -7.02 -4.51
N VAL A 51 -2.04 -5.92 -4.30
CA VAL A 51 -1.75 -5.39 -2.97
C VAL A 51 -2.79 -4.37 -2.48
N GLY A 52 -3.93 -4.24 -3.16
CA GLY A 52 -4.98 -3.26 -2.86
C GLY A 52 -4.59 -1.80 -3.11
N GLY A 53 -3.52 -1.58 -3.86
CA GLY A 53 -3.00 -0.28 -4.22
C GLY A 53 -3.44 0.21 -5.59
N VAL A 54 -3.03 1.44 -5.92
CA VAL A 54 -3.28 2.08 -7.23
C VAL A 54 -1.98 2.61 -7.81
N ALA A 55 -1.75 2.34 -9.10
CA ALA A 55 -0.63 2.90 -9.85
C ALA A 55 -0.92 4.35 -10.26
N LEU A 56 -0.01 5.26 -9.90
CA LEU A 56 -0.10 6.69 -10.11
C LEU A 56 1.04 7.19 -11.00
N LEU A 57 0.71 8.18 -11.84
CA LEU A 57 1.71 8.97 -12.55
C LEU A 57 2.49 9.86 -11.56
N PRO A 58 3.72 10.30 -11.90
CA PRO A 58 4.50 11.18 -11.04
C PRO A 58 3.76 12.45 -10.58
N GLN A 59 2.94 13.04 -11.46
CA GLN A 59 2.16 14.23 -11.14
C GLN A 59 1.06 13.93 -10.10
N GLN A 60 0.38 12.79 -10.23
CA GLN A 60 -0.65 12.36 -9.28
C GLN A 60 -0.04 11.99 -7.94
N ALA A 61 1.10 11.29 -7.93
CA ALA A 61 1.84 10.97 -6.72
C ALA A 61 2.28 12.24 -5.96
N LYS A 62 2.67 13.29 -6.68
CA LYS A 62 2.95 14.60 -6.08
C LYS A 62 1.70 15.21 -5.45
N ALA A 63 0.57 15.20 -6.16
CA ALA A 63 -0.70 15.71 -5.64
C ALA A 63 -1.16 14.97 -4.37
N GLU A 64 -0.92 13.66 -4.29
CA GLU A 64 -1.18 12.84 -3.10
C GLU A 64 -0.31 13.21 -1.90
N ILE A 65 0.96 13.55 -2.12
CA ILE A 65 1.86 14.02 -1.06
C ILE A 65 1.43 15.40 -0.55
N GLU A 66 1.13 16.31 -1.48
CA GLU A 66 0.79 17.70 -1.17
C GLU A 66 -0.67 17.85 -0.68
N GLY A 67 -1.53 16.85 -0.90
CA GLY A 67 -2.95 16.89 -0.54
C GLY A 67 -3.74 17.92 -1.36
N THR A 68 -3.31 18.20 -2.59
CA THR A 68 -3.90 19.26 -3.43
C THR A 68 -5.15 18.81 -4.19
N GLU A 69 -5.36 17.51 -4.31
CA GLU A 69 -6.51 16.90 -4.99
C GLU A 69 -7.21 15.90 -4.05
N THR A 70 -8.40 15.42 -4.46
CA THR A 70 -9.08 14.36 -3.73
C THR A 70 -8.22 13.08 -3.77
N PRO A 71 -7.83 12.53 -2.60
CA PRO A 71 -6.96 11.36 -2.55
C PRO A 71 -7.66 10.14 -3.15
N VAL A 72 -6.90 9.36 -3.91
CA VAL A 72 -7.32 8.08 -4.48
C VAL A 72 -7.50 7.06 -3.37
N SER A 73 -8.66 6.40 -3.30
CA SER A 73 -8.89 5.33 -2.33
C SER A 73 -8.07 4.08 -2.66
N VAL A 74 -7.58 3.44 -1.60
CA VAL A 74 -6.84 2.18 -1.61
C VAL A 74 -7.41 1.27 -0.53
N THR A 75 -7.22 -0.04 -0.68
CA THR A 75 -7.74 -1.05 0.25
C THR A 75 -6.59 -1.88 0.82
N THR A 76 -6.80 -2.49 1.98
CA THR A 76 -5.87 -3.49 2.55
C THR A 76 -6.44 -4.88 2.27
N PRO A 77 -5.83 -5.68 1.38
CA PRO A 77 -6.22 -7.08 1.21
C PRO A 77 -5.97 -7.88 2.50
N GLU A 78 -6.69 -8.99 2.69
CA GLU A 78 -6.63 -9.76 3.94
C GLU A 78 -5.23 -10.31 4.27
N GLU A 79 -4.45 -10.64 3.24
CA GLU A 79 -3.03 -11.02 3.36
C GLU A 79 -2.17 -9.98 4.10
N TYR A 80 -2.50 -8.70 3.95
CA TYR A 80 -1.72 -7.58 4.48
C TYR A 80 -2.35 -6.94 5.71
N LYS A 81 -3.54 -7.41 6.11
CA LYS A 81 -4.11 -6.95 7.38
C LYS A 81 -3.17 -7.42 8.48
N PRO A 82 -2.85 -6.56 9.47
CA PRO A 82 -2.19 -7.05 10.66
C PRO A 82 -3.04 -8.20 11.18
N ALA A 83 -2.41 -9.33 11.51
CA ALA A 83 -3.10 -10.38 12.24
C ALA A 83 -3.77 -9.66 13.42
N SER A 84 -5.10 -9.61 13.42
CA SER A 84 -5.80 -9.36 14.66
C SER A 84 -5.18 -10.38 15.60
N GLU A 85 -4.60 -9.93 16.71
CA GLU A 85 -4.49 -10.81 17.87
C GLU A 85 -5.92 -11.32 18.07
N GLU A 86 -6.21 -12.50 17.53
CA GLU A 86 -7.17 -13.38 18.17
C GLU A 86 -6.63 -13.48 19.59
N PRO A 87 -7.38 -13.07 20.63
CA PRO A 87 -6.99 -13.42 21.98
C PRO A 87 -6.88 -14.94 21.97
N SER A 88 -5.65 -15.43 22.04
CA SER A 88 -5.34 -16.83 22.15
C SER A 88 -6.14 -17.37 23.32
N ASP A 89 -7.06 -18.24 22.97
CA ASP A 89 -7.93 -18.99 23.86
C ASP A 89 -7.06 -19.68 24.93
N GLU A 90 -7.33 -19.39 26.19
CA GLU A 90 -6.92 -20.25 27.29
C GLU A 90 -8.18 -20.55 28.11
N GLU A 91 -9.04 -21.37 27.49
CA GLU A 91 -9.86 -22.35 28.20
C GLU A 91 -8.97 -23.23 29.09
N GLU A 92 -9.19 -23.20 30.40
CA GLU A 92 -9.20 -24.35 31.34
C GLU A 92 -9.14 -23.83 32.81
N PRO A 93 -9.58 -24.61 33.82
CA PRO A 93 -10.83 -25.36 33.98
C PRO A 93 -11.65 -24.93 35.22
#